data_AF-A0A7C8LFG3-F1
#
_entry.id   AF-A0A7C8LFG3-F1
#
_cell.length_a   1.000
_cell.length_b   1.000
_cell.length_c   1.000
_cell.angle_alpha   90.00
_cell.angle_beta   90.00
_cell.angle_gamma   90.00
#
_symmetry.space_group_name_H-M   'P 1'
#
loop_
_entity.id
_entity.type
_entity.pdbx_description
1 polymer ?
#
loop_
_entity_poly.entity_id
_entity_poly.type
_entity_poly.pdbx_seq_one_letter_code
_entity_poly.pdbx_strand_id
1 'polypeptide(L)'
;LAAVQRIPVLAADLMLAVRAEYWTFGFPWTFHMHQKGWVGLDWFASPEPWRGVHVWIGVGAIVIAGALGWATLRATRNLDLRWLAVGSVLSLFPVIGSFPSSRLVLVPLIGVAAVLATFVVERFTDHFARIPGAGRFRALGGVALAVLVASYHVVVPGWLTRVETLGLYQTSGFIRDAVLGMHVEDARLSRQRMVVLAALEGGTSMYIPMTRRRFGRSTPLACWTLSIVAAPYVLSRDADNAFTIKFTDVFTMLASAPEELLRSPAEPFRVGDVVDVGGMRVTVRQLYKGRPRSIHVEFDTSLDDPSLLFVVPVREGIKPFALPRVGESVTVPVPAIPTG
;
A
#
# COMPACT_ATOMS: atom_id res chain seq x y z
N LEU A 1 10.87 1.00 17.09
CA LEU A 1 11.60 0.11 16.16
C LEU A 1 11.13 0.25 14.72
N ALA A 2 9.82 0.16 14.44
CA ALA A 2 9.28 0.23 13.07
C ALA A 2 9.70 1.50 12.28
N ALA A 3 9.63 2.68 12.92
CA ALA A 3 10.10 3.93 12.31
C ALA A 3 11.57 3.87 11.83
N VAL A 4 12.46 3.28 12.64
CA VAL A 4 13.89 3.16 12.30
C VAL A 4 14.11 2.25 11.09
N GLN A 5 13.33 1.17 10.97
CA GLN A 5 13.41 0.24 9.83
C GLN A 5 12.92 0.88 8.52
N ARG A 6 12.09 1.92 8.57
CA ARG A 6 11.59 2.62 7.38
C ARG A 6 12.63 3.55 6.76
N ILE A 7 13.60 4.05 7.52
CA ILE A 7 14.63 4.97 7.00
C ILE A 7 15.45 4.31 5.88
N PRO A 8 16.04 3.11 6.06
CA PRO A 8 16.72 2.41 4.98
C PRO A 8 15.84 2.17 3.75
N VAL A 9 14.58 1.81 3.95
CA VAL A 9 13.62 1.55 2.86
C VAL A 9 13.42 2.79 1.99
N LEU A 10 13.17 3.94 2.61
CA LEU A 10 13.00 5.21 1.89
C LEU A 10 14.30 5.62 1.17
N ALA A 11 15.46 5.34 1.77
CA ALA A 11 16.75 5.58 1.13
C ALA A 11 17.00 4.68 -0.08
N ALA A 12 16.61 3.39 -0.01
CA ALA A 12 16.68 2.46 -1.13
C ALA A 12 15.87 2.95 -2.33
N ASP A 13 14.67 3.48 -2.06
CA ASP A 13 13.81 4.06 -3.09
C ASP A 13 14.46 5.32 -3.70
N LEU A 14 14.88 6.26 -2.85
CA LEU A 14 15.48 7.52 -3.27
C LEU A 14 16.77 7.35 -4.09
N MET A 15 17.63 6.40 -3.74
CA MET A 15 18.97 6.29 -4.31
C MET A 15 19.11 5.20 -5.36
N LEU A 16 18.36 4.10 -5.21
CA LEU A 16 18.53 2.88 -6.00
C LEU A 16 17.24 2.50 -6.76
N ALA A 17 16.19 3.33 -6.68
CA ALA A 17 14.88 3.08 -7.28
C ALA A 17 14.24 1.75 -6.84
N VAL A 18 14.58 1.28 -5.63
CA VAL A 18 13.91 0.12 -5.02
C VAL A 18 12.67 0.62 -4.29
N ARG A 19 11.52 0.44 -4.94
CA ARG A 19 10.25 1.02 -4.49
C ARG A 19 9.94 0.73 -3.02
N ALA A 20 9.65 1.77 -2.27
CA ALA A 20 9.27 1.67 -0.87
C ALA A 20 7.97 0.85 -0.69
N GLU A 21 7.07 0.83 -1.68
CA GLU A 21 5.85 0.00 -1.63
C GLU A 21 6.17 -1.49 -1.45
N TYR A 22 7.30 -1.98 -1.95
CA TYR A 22 7.65 -3.39 -1.83
C TYR A 22 7.82 -3.79 -0.36
N TRP A 23 8.19 -2.86 0.53
CA TRP A 23 8.22 -3.11 1.98
C TRP A 23 6.86 -3.59 2.53
N THR A 24 5.80 -3.02 1.97
CA THR A 24 4.43 -3.19 2.44
C THR A 24 3.77 -4.37 1.74
N PHE A 25 3.86 -4.43 0.41
CA PHE A 25 3.13 -5.40 -0.41
C PHE A 25 3.97 -6.59 -0.84
N GLY A 26 5.25 -6.62 -0.44
CA GLY A 26 6.21 -7.62 -0.91
C GLY A 26 6.78 -7.26 -2.29
N PHE A 27 7.72 -8.08 -2.74
CA PHE A 27 8.35 -7.92 -4.05
C PHE A 27 7.37 -8.37 -5.15
N PRO A 28 7.15 -7.61 -6.24
CA PRO A 28 6.09 -7.88 -7.21
C PRO A 28 6.25 -9.21 -7.95
N TRP A 29 7.44 -9.81 -7.94
CA TRP A 29 7.70 -11.09 -8.58
C TRP A 29 7.59 -12.27 -7.62
N THR A 30 7.22 -12.08 -6.35
CA THR A 30 7.02 -13.18 -5.40
C THR A 30 6.07 -14.22 -5.97
N PHE A 31 4.97 -13.80 -6.60
CA PHE A 31 3.98 -14.69 -7.23
C PHE A 31 4.62 -15.60 -8.28
N HIS A 32 5.38 -15.01 -9.19
CA HIS A 32 6.11 -15.74 -10.22
C HIS A 32 7.20 -16.65 -9.64
N MET A 33 7.92 -16.18 -8.61
CA MET A 33 8.95 -16.97 -7.93
C MET A 33 8.36 -18.19 -7.21
N HIS A 34 7.18 -18.04 -6.61
CA HIS A 34 6.47 -19.13 -5.97
C HIS A 34 5.96 -20.15 -6.97
N GLN A 35 5.38 -19.72 -8.09
CA GLN A 35 4.98 -20.61 -9.18
C GLN A 35 6.15 -21.45 -9.70
N LYS A 36 7.38 -20.93 -9.62
CA LYS A 36 8.63 -21.65 -9.95
C LYS A 36 9.21 -22.48 -8.81
N GLY A 37 8.57 -22.51 -7.64
CA GLY A 37 9.04 -23.22 -6.45
C GLY A 37 10.25 -22.58 -5.76
N TRP A 38 10.62 -21.34 -6.09
CA TRP A 38 11.80 -20.67 -5.53
C TRP A 38 11.54 -20.11 -4.13
N VAL A 39 10.29 -19.79 -3.81
CA VAL A 39 9.87 -19.28 -2.49
C VAL A 39 8.56 -19.97 -2.05
N GLY A 40 8.36 -20.11 -0.75
CA GLY A 40 7.14 -20.67 -0.17
C GLY A 40 5.95 -19.70 -0.18
N LEU A 41 4.74 -20.21 0.10
CA LEU A 41 3.52 -19.38 0.22
C LEU A 41 3.59 -18.38 1.39
N ASP A 42 4.44 -18.67 2.38
CA ASP A 42 4.71 -17.82 3.53
C ASP A 42 5.30 -16.45 3.12
N TRP A 43 5.98 -16.36 1.97
CA TRP A 43 6.46 -15.08 1.43
C TRP A 43 5.32 -14.16 0.92
N PHE A 44 4.12 -14.68 0.66
CA PHE A 44 2.92 -13.87 0.42
C PHE A 44 2.22 -13.51 1.71
N ALA A 45 2.12 -14.48 2.62
CA ALA A 45 1.44 -14.29 3.88
C ALA A 45 2.21 -13.38 4.84
N SER A 46 3.54 -13.30 4.68
CA SER A 46 4.45 -12.51 5.51
C SER A 46 5.55 -11.85 4.66
N PRO A 47 5.58 -10.51 4.54
CA PRO A 47 6.65 -9.81 3.85
C PRO A 47 7.99 -9.80 4.63
N GLU A 48 8.08 -10.43 5.81
CA GLU A 48 9.25 -10.36 6.69
C GLU A 48 10.59 -10.76 6.03
N PRO A 49 10.69 -11.87 5.26
CA PRO A 49 11.96 -12.22 4.61
C PRO A 49 12.44 -11.14 3.65
N TRP A 50 11.50 -10.54 2.89
CA TRP A 50 11.80 -9.44 1.97
C TRP A 50 12.17 -8.14 2.69
N ARG A 51 11.51 -7.84 3.82
CA ARG A 51 11.81 -6.66 4.63
C ARG A 51 13.29 -6.64 5.04
N GLY A 52 13.84 -7.77 5.47
CA GLY A 52 15.27 -7.88 5.82
C GLY A 52 16.18 -7.49 4.66
N VAL A 53 15.95 -8.04 3.46
CA VAL A 53 16.72 -7.72 2.25
C VAL A 53 16.61 -6.24 1.89
N HIS A 54 15.39 -5.69 1.95
CA HIS A 54 15.14 -4.29 1.65
C HIS A 54 15.85 -3.34 2.64
N VAL A 55 15.89 -3.67 3.95
CA VAL A 55 16.68 -2.92 4.93
C VAL A 55 18.15 -2.89 4.52
N TRP A 56 18.74 -4.02 4.16
CA TRP A 56 20.16 -4.08 3.79
C TRP A 56 20.50 -3.28 2.54
N ILE A 57 19.65 -3.37 1.50
CA ILE A 57 19.77 -2.51 0.31
C ILE A 57 19.70 -1.04 0.72
N GLY A 58 18.78 -0.71 1.61
CA GLY A 58 18.61 0.64 2.16
C GLY A 58 19.80 1.14 2.96
N VAL A 59 20.43 0.30 3.76
CA VAL A 59 21.67 0.66 4.49
C VAL A 59 22.78 0.95 3.47
N GLY A 60 22.93 0.12 2.44
CA GLY A 60 23.85 0.39 1.34
C GLY A 60 23.56 1.73 0.64
N ALA A 61 22.28 2.01 0.37
CA ALA A 61 21.84 3.28 -0.20
C ALA A 61 22.18 4.48 0.68
N ILE A 62 22.01 4.39 2.00
CA ILE A 62 22.40 5.44 2.96
C ILE A 62 23.90 5.69 2.92
N VAL A 63 24.73 4.63 2.90
CA VAL A 63 26.19 4.76 2.84
C VAL A 63 26.62 5.45 1.54
N ILE A 64 26.03 5.05 0.40
CA ILE A 64 26.30 5.67 -0.90
C ILE A 64 25.86 7.14 -0.89
N ALA A 65 24.64 7.44 -0.44
CA ALA A 65 24.12 8.80 -0.35
C ALA A 65 24.97 9.69 0.56
N GLY A 66 25.38 9.17 1.72
CA GLY A 66 26.25 9.86 2.66
C GLY A 66 27.63 10.15 2.08
N ALA A 67 28.24 9.18 1.40
CA ALA A 67 29.54 9.35 0.76
C ALA A 67 29.49 10.38 -0.39
N LEU A 68 28.48 10.28 -1.27
CA LEU A 68 28.28 11.22 -2.37
C LEU A 68 27.94 12.62 -1.85
N GLY A 69 26.99 12.72 -0.93
CA GLY A 69 26.60 13.98 -0.30
C GLY A 69 27.76 14.65 0.42
N TRP A 70 28.54 13.91 1.21
CA TRP A 70 29.73 14.44 1.87
C TRP A 70 30.77 14.95 0.85
N ALA A 71 31.06 14.15 -0.17
CA ALA A 71 32.04 14.51 -1.21
C ALA A 71 31.64 15.77 -1.99
N THR A 72 30.35 15.92 -2.30
CA THR A 72 29.79 17.09 -3.02
C THR A 72 29.70 18.31 -2.13
N LEU A 73 29.07 18.19 -0.95
CA LEU A 73 28.78 19.33 -0.08
C LEU A 73 30.04 19.94 0.55
N ARG A 74 31.12 19.15 0.70
CA ARG A 74 32.43 19.63 1.14
C ARG A 74 33.17 20.37 0.03
N ALA A 75 33.04 19.94 -1.23
CA ALA A 75 33.69 20.56 -2.37
C ALA A 75 32.98 21.86 -2.80
N THR A 76 31.66 21.89 -2.71
CA THR A 76 30.86 23.02 -3.16
C THR A 76 30.79 24.17 -2.13
N ARG A 77 30.71 25.39 -2.64
CA ARG A 77 30.39 26.60 -1.86
C ARG A 77 28.93 27.03 -1.98
N ASN A 78 28.14 26.31 -2.78
CA ASN A 78 26.75 26.65 -3.04
C ASN A 78 25.88 26.41 -1.79
N LEU A 79 25.38 27.49 -1.18
CA LEU A 79 24.52 27.43 0.00
C LEU A 79 23.14 26.86 -0.33
N ASP A 80 22.62 27.11 -1.53
CA ASP A 80 21.31 26.59 -1.96
C ASP A 80 21.34 25.07 -2.04
N LEU A 81 22.44 24.48 -2.53
CA LEU A 81 22.60 23.03 -2.57
C LEU A 81 22.62 22.41 -1.16
N ARG A 82 23.28 23.07 -0.21
CA ARG A 82 23.29 22.64 1.20
C ARG A 82 21.90 22.75 1.81
N TRP A 83 21.19 23.84 1.54
CA TRP A 83 19.81 24.03 1.99
C TRP A 83 18.88 22.96 1.43
N LEU A 84 18.99 22.65 0.13
CA LEU A 84 18.24 21.57 -0.52
C LEU A 84 18.55 20.20 0.09
N ALA A 85 19.83 19.89 0.31
CA ALA A 85 20.25 18.62 0.92
C ALA A 85 19.69 18.45 2.34
N VAL A 86 19.78 19.50 3.17
CA VAL A 86 19.21 19.51 4.52
C VAL A 86 17.68 19.41 4.46
N GLY A 87 17.03 20.18 3.58
CA GLY A 87 15.59 20.15 3.36
C GLY A 87 15.10 18.76 2.95
N SER A 88 15.83 18.07 2.08
CA SER A 88 15.55 16.68 1.72
C SER A 88 15.57 15.75 2.91
N VAL A 89 16.63 15.80 3.74
CA VAL A 89 16.73 14.95 4.93
C VAL A 89 15.60 15.27 5.92
N LEU A 90 15.33 16.55 6.18
CA LEU A 90 14.27 16.96 7.11
C LEU A 90 12.87 16.59 6.60
N SER A 91 12.65 16.61 5.29
CA SER A 91 11.36 16.24 4.70
C SER A 91 11.01 14.75 4.86
N LEU A 92 11.99 13.89 5.19
CA LEU A 92 11.75 12.49 5.52
C LEU A 92 11.11 12.31 6.90
N PHE A 93 11.24 13.27 7.81
CA PHE A 93 10.72 13.17 9.17
C PHE A 93 9.22 12.82 9.24
N PRO A 94 8.31 13.56 8.57
CA PRO A 94 6.89 13.20 8.55
C PRO A 94 6.62 11.86 7.84
N VAL A 95 7.45 11.50 6.86
CA VAL A 95 7.27 10.27 6.06
C VAL A 95 7.54 9.01 6.88
N ILE A 96 8.53 9.05 7.78
CA ILE A 96 8.90 7.92 8.64
C ILE A 96 7.73 7.47 9.54
N GLY A 97 6.84 8.40 9.91
CA GLY A 97 5.63 8.11 10.69
C GLY A 97 4.58 7.30 9.91
N SER A 98 4.57 7.39 8.58
CA SER A 98 3.60 6.72 7.70
C SER A 98 4.12 5.39 7.14
N PHE A 99 3.29 4.67 6.38
CA PHE A 99 3.73 3.50 5.63
C PHE A 99 4.69 3.92 4.49
N PRO A 100 5.77 3.15 4.23
CA PRO A 100 6.68 3.46 3.12
C PRO A 100 5.97 3.38 1.77
N SER A 101 6.08 4.45 0.98
CA SER A 101 5.57 4.54 -0.39
C SER A 101 6.42 5.54 -1.19
N SER A 102 6.66 5.23 -2.46
CA SER A 102 7.45 6.04 -3.38
C SER A 102 6.86 7.44 -3.59
N ARG A 103 5.53 7.60 -3.47
CA ARG A 103 4.91 8.93 -3.53
C ARG A 103 5.33 9.85 -2.38
N LEU A 104 5.75 9.29 -1.25
CA LEU A 104 6.19 10.06 -0.10
C LEU A 104 7.64 10.52 -0.21
N VAL A 105 8.42 9.95 -1.14
CA VAL A 105 9.81 10.36 -1.37
C VAL A 105 9.96 11.43 -2.46
N LEU A 106 8.87 11.93 -3.05
CA LEU A 106 8.90 12.96 -4.09
C LEU A 106 9.56 14.27 -3.63
N VAL A 107 9.25 14.72 -2.42
CA VAL A 107 9.85 15.93 -1.84
C VAL A 107 11.35 15.74 -1.53
N PRO A 108 11.77 14.70 -0.80
CA PRO A 108 13.20 14.49 -0.53
C PRO A 108 14.01 14.22 -1.80
N LEU A 109 13.39 13.68 -2.86
CA LEU A 109 14.06 13.48 -4.15
C LEU A 109 14.60 14.79 -4.76
N ILE A 110 13.99 15.94 -4.49
CA ILE A 110 14.40 17.23 -5.08
C ILE A 110 15.85 17.56 -4.72
N GLY A 111 16.20 17.55 -3.43
CA GLY A 111 17.57 17.83 -2.99
C GLY A 111 18.54 16.68 -3.24
N VAL A 112 18.10 15.43 -3.17
CA VAL A 112 18.94 14.27 -3.55
C VAL A 112 19.34 14.36 -5.01
N ALA A 113 18.40 14.69 -5.90
CA ALA A 113 18.66 14.90 -7.32
C ALA A 113 19.64 16.06 -7.56
N ALA A 114 19.49 17.17 -6.83
CA ALA A 114 20.43 18.29 -6.93
C ALA A 114 21.85 17.88 -6.52
N VAL A 115 22.02 17.17 -5.40
CA VAL A 115 23.33 16.70 -4.93
C VAL A 115 23.97 15.72 -5.90
N LEU A 116 23.20 14.77 -6.42
CA LEU A 116 23.67 13.80 -7.42
C LEU A 116 24.05 14.48 -8.72
N ALA A 117 23.23 15.43 -9.21
CA ALA A 117 23.53 16.19 -10.42
C ALA A 117 24.82 16.99 -10.26
N THR A 118 25.00 17.71 -9.14
CA THR A 118 26.25 18.44 -8.86
C THR A 118 27.44 17.50 -8.77
N PHE A 119 27.31 16.36 -8.07
CA PHE A 119 28.38 15.36 -8.00
C PHE A 119 28.82 14.90 -9.39
N VAL A 120 27.85 14.48 -10.21
CA VAL A 120 28.09 13.96 -11.55
C VAL A 120 28.73 15.04 -12.42
N VAL A 121 28.17 16.25 -12.45
CA VAL A 121 28.70 17.34 -13.29
C VAL A 121 30.12 17.73 -12.88
N GLU A 122 30.37 18.01 -11.59
CA GLU A 122 31.68 18.45 -11.11
C GLU A 122 32.74 17.36 -11.27
N ARG A 123 32.46 16.12 -10.85
CA ARG A 123 33.45 15.03 -10.93
C ARG A 123 33.73 14.60 -12.35
N PHE A 124 32.72 14.63 -13.20
CA PHE A 124 32.89 14.31 -14.61
C PHE A 124 33.73 15.39 -15.32
N THR A 125 33.41 16.67 -15.13
CA THR A 125 34.21 17.76 -15.72
C THR A 125 35.65 17.74 -15.23
N ASP A 126 35.87 17.55 -13.93
CA ASP A 126 37.22 17.44 -13.34
C ASP A 126 38.01 16.24 -13.87
N HIS A 127 37.39 15.06 -13.96
CA HIS A 127 38.05 13.84 -14.43
C HIS A 127 38.51 13.99 -15.88
N PHE A 128 37.62 14.46 -16.75
CA PHE A 128 37.93 14.64 -18.15
C PHE A 128 38.93 15.78 -18.39
N ALA A 129 38.89 16.85 -17.59
CA ALA A 129 39.86 17.96 -17.66
C ALA A 129 41.32 17.52 -17.43
N ARG A 130 41.56 16.41 -16.73
CA ARG A 130 42.90 15.90 -16.40
C ARG A 130 43.55 15.06 -17.51
N ILE A 131 42.81 14.64 -18.54
CA ILE A 131 43.34 13.77 -19.61
C ILE A 131 43.93 14.61 -20.75
N PRO A 132 45.26 14.69 -20.96
CA PRO A 132 45.87 15.52 -22.00
C PRO A 132 45.47 15.05 -23.41
N GLY A 133 45.27 15.97 -24.36
CA GLY A 133 44.98 15.64 -25.77
C GLY A 133 43.59 15.03 -26.06
N ALA A 134 42.75 14.82 -25.05
CA ALA A 134 41.52 14.07 -25.17
C ALA A 134 40.30 14.86 -25.69
N GLY A 135 40.45 16.00 -26.36
CA GLY A 135 39.31 16.89 -26.72
C GLY A 135 38.10 16.18 -27.34
N ARG A 136 38.33 15.27 -28.30
CA ARG A 136 37.27 14.45 -28.93
C ARG A 136 36.70 13.38 -27.98
N PHE A 137 37.55 12.71 -27.20
CA PHE A 137 37.12 11.71 -26.21
C PHE A 137 36.37 12.33 -25.03
N ARG A 138 36.71 13.57 -24.64
CA ARG A 138 35.98 14.37 -23.64
C ARG A 138 34.58 14.71 -24.13
N ALA A 139 34.46 15.15 -25.38
CA ALA A 139 33.17 15.43 -26.00
C ALA A 139 32.31 14.15 -26.10
N LEU A 140 32.87 13.05 -26.61
CA LEU A 140 32.16 11.76 -26.72
C LEU A 140 31.76 11.21 -25.35
N GLY A 141 32.67 11.25 -24.36
CA GLY A 141 32.37 10.83 -23.01
C GLY A 141 31.27 11.67 -22.39
N GLY A 142 31.31 13.00 -22.56
CA GLY A 142 30.29 13.92 -22.05
C GLY A 142 28.93 13.67 -22.66
N VAL A 143 28.88 13.44 -23.97
CA VAL A 143 27.65 13.02 -24.67
C VAL A 143 27.18 11.67 -24.15
N ALA A 144 28.06 10.67 -23.99
CA ALA A 144 27.69 9.36 -23.49
C ALA A 144 27.13 9.42 -22.07
N LEU A 145 27.75 10.19 -21.17
CA LEU A 145 27.23 10.42 -19.82
C LEU A 145 25.89 11.14 -19.87
N ALA A 146 25.77 12.21 -20.66
CA ALA A 146 24.52 12.95 -20.80
C ALA A 146 23.38 12.05 -21.32
N VAL A 147 23.67 11.20 -22.30
CA VAL A 147 22.72 10.19 -22.81
C VAL A 147 22.36 9.17 -21.74
N LEU A 148 23.33 8.69 -20.95
CA LEU A 148 23.08 7.73 -19.88
C LEU A 148 22.23 8.34 -18.75
N VAL A 149 22.56 9.55 -18.31
CA VAL A 149 21.80 10.31 -17.31
C VAL A 149 20.40 10.62 -17.83
N ALA A 150 20.26 11.10 -19.07
CA ALA A 150 18.95 11.36 -19.68
C ALA A 150 18.13 10.07 -19.83
N SER A 151 18.75 8.97 -20.22
CA SER A 151 18.08 7.68 -20.33
C SER A 151 17.59 7.19 -18.97
N TYR A 152 18.41 7.27 -17.93
CA TYR A 152 18.08 6.81 -16.58
C TYR A 152 17.07 7.72 -15.86
N HIS A 153 17.10 9.04 -16.08
CA HIS A 153 16.21 9.97 -15.38
C HIS A 153 14.94 10.35 -16.17
N VAL A 154 14.93 10.18 -17.49
CA VAL A 154 13.80 10.60 -18.34
C VAL A 154 13.18 9.39 -19.06
N VAL A 155 13.98 8.63 -19.80
CA VAL A 155 13.45 7.56 -20.66
C VAL A 155 12.93 6.38 -19.83
N VAL A 156 13.76 5.84 -18.92
CA VAL A 156 13.39 4.69 -18.09
C VAL A 156 12.23 5.02 -17.15
N PRO A 157 12.24 6.14 -16.38
CA PRO A 157 11.12 6.49 -15.53
C PRO A 157 9.87 6.84 -16.34
N GLY A 158 10.00 7.54 -17.47
CA GLY A 158 8.86 7.83 -18.35
C GLY A 158 8.20 6.56 -18.89
N TRP A 159 8.99 5.56 -19.27
CA TRP A 159 8.49 4.24 -19.66
C TRP A 159 7.82 3.51 -18.49
N LEU A 160 8.49 3.41 -17.33
CA LEU A 160 7.95 2.74 -16.14
C LEU A 160 6.66 3.42 -15.66
N THR A 161 6.65 4.74 -15.55
CA THR A 161 5.47 5.54 -15.19
C THR A 161 4.34 5.32 -16.18
N ARG A 162 4.62 5.21 -17.49
CA ARG A 162 3.58 4.89 -18.48
C ARG A 162 2.95 3.52 -18.20
N VAL A 163 3.76 2.49 -17.97
CA VAL A 163 3.29 1.13 -17.66
C VAL A 163 2.46 1.13 -16.36
N GLU A 164 2.95 1.78 -15.32
CA GLU A 164 2.28 1.86 -14.02
C GLU A 164 1.00 2.67 -14.07
N THR A 165 1.02 3.83 -14.73
CA THR A 165 -0.17 4.69 -14.87
C THR A 165 -1.26 3.98 -15.65
N LEU A 166 -0.90 3.23 -16.70
CA LEU A 166 -1.86 2.43 -17.45
C LEU A 166 -2.46 1.32 -16.57
N GLY A 167 -1.64 0.61 -15.80
CA GLY A 167 -2.11 -0.41 -14.86
C GLY A 167 -3.05 0.17 -13.79
N LEU A 168 -2.65 1.27 -13.14
CA LEU A 168 -3.46 1.97 -12.15
C LEU A 168 -4.76 2.51 -12.75
N TYR A 169 -4.72 3.05 -13.97
CA TYR A 169 -5.90 3.52 -14.68
C TYR A 169 -6.88 2.37 -14.97
N GLN A 170 -6.37 1.24 -15.45
CA GLN A 170 -7.17 0.04 -15.73
C GLN A 170 -7.80 -0.51 -14.44
N THR A 171 -6.99 -0.75 -13.40
CA THR A 171 -7.48 -1.25 -12.10
C THR A 171 -8.49 -0.29 -11.48
N SER A 172 -8.23 1.03 -11.51
CA SER A 172 -9.19 2.03 -11.02
C SER A 172 -10.47 2.06 -11.85
N GLY A 173 -10.37 1.83 -13.16
CA GLY A 173 -11.51 1.66 -14.06
C GLY A 173 -12.36 0.46 -13.68
N PHE A 174 -11.75 -0.71 -13.49
CA PHE A 174 -12.47 -1.93 -13.08
C PHE A 174 -13.13 -1.79 -11.70
N ILE A 175 -12.43 -1.19 -10.73
CA ILE A 175 -13.00 -0.89 -9.41
C ILE A 175 -14.19 0.06 -9.54
N ARG A 176 -14.04 1.17 -10.28
CA ARG A 176 -15.13 2.11 -10.54
C ARG A 176 -16.33 1.38 -11.16
N ASP A 177 -16.10 0.60 -12.20
CA ASP A 177 -17.15 -0.08 -12.94
C ASP A 177 -17.84 -1.14 -12.07
N ALA A 178 -17.10 -1.84 -11.21
CA ALA A 178 -17.66 -2.74 -10.21
C ALA A 178 -18.52 -2.03 -9.15
N VAL A 179 -18.11 -0.86 -8.68
CA VAL A 179 -18.87 -0.04 -7.73
C VAL A 179 -20.13 0.55 -8.36
N LEU A 180 -20.05 1.00 -9.61
CA LEU A 180 -21.19 1.57 -10.33
C LEU A 180 -22.16 0.50 -10.84
N GLY A 181 -21.64 -0.67 -11.21
CA GLY A 181 -22.39 -1.84 -11.70
C GLY A 181 -22.85 -2.82 -10.60
N MET A 182 -22.65 -2.49 -9.33
CA MET A 182 -23.12 -3.32 -8.23
C MET A 182 -24.65 -3.49 -8.28
N HIS A 183 -25.14 -4.69 -7.97
CA HIS A 183 -26.56 -5.01 -8.10
C HIS A 183 -27.33 -4.50 -6.87
N VAL A 184 -27.78 -3.24 -6.93
CA VAL A 184 -28.52 -2.57 -5.85
C VAL A 184 -29.69 -1.75 -6.39
N GLU A 185 -30.74 -1.65 -5.58
CA GLU A 185 -31.87 -0.77 -5.85
C GLU A 185 -31.57 0.67 -5.39
N ASP A 186 -31.24 1.55 -6.35
CA ASP A 186 -30.84 2.94 -6.07
C ASP A 186 -31.85 3.71 -5.20
N ALA A 187 -33.16 3.43 -5.34
CA ALA A 187 -34.22 4.09 -4.58
C ALA A 187 -34.25 3.73 -3.08
N ARG A 188 -33.61 2.61 -2.71
CA ARG A 188 -33.54 2.11 -1.33
C ARG A 188 -32.18 2.31 -0.70
N LEU A 189 -31.13 2.36 -1.51
CA LEU A 189 -29.76 2.37 -1.00
C LEU A 189 -29.51 3.49 0.01
N SER A 190 -30.05 4.70 -0.21
CA SER A 190 -29.95 5.83 0.73
C SER A 190 -30.54 5.59 2.12
N ARG A 191 -31.35 4.54 2.27
CA ARG A 191 -31.96 4.09 3.53
C ARG A 191 -31.36 2.78 4.04
N GLN A 192 -30.38 2.22 3.33
CA GLN A 192 -29.70 0.97 3.67
C GLN A 192 -28.30 1.21 4.23
N ARG A 193 -27.92 0.39 5.21
CA ARG A 193 -26.55 0.29 5.73
C ARG A 193 -25.88 -0.87 5.00
N MET A 194 -24.80 -0.57 4.30
CA MET A 194 -24.03 -1.55 3.55
C MET A 194 -22.91 -2.13 4.42
N VAL A 195 -22.80 -3.45 4.44
CA VAL A 195 -21.77 -4.20 5.14
C VAL A 195 -20.91 -4.92 4.10
N VAL A 196 -19.70 -4.43 3.89
CA VAL A 196 -18.67 -5.08 3.08
C VAL A 196 -17.96 -6.09 3.96
N LEU A 197 -18.28 -7.37 3.76
CA LEU A 197 -17.77 -8.46 4.62
C LEU A 197 -16.25 -8.61 4.47
N ALA A 198 -15.75 -8.60 3.25
CA ALA A 198 -14.32 -8.73 2.94
C ALA A 198 -13.98 -7.85 1.74
N ALA A 199 -12.80 -7.26 1.69
CA ALA A 199 -12.26 -6.57 0.52
C ALA A 199 -10.74 -6.75 0.44
N LEU A 200 -10.12 -6.39 -0.69
CA LEU A 200 -8.65 -6.40 -0.83
C LEU A 200 -8.03 -5.00 -0.84
N GLU A 201 -8.83 -3.97 -1.05
CA GLU A 201 -8.36 -2.61 -1.27
C GLU A 201 -9.42 -1.55 -0.93
N GLY A 202 -9.03 -0.27 -0.90
CA GLY A 202 -9.85 0.84 -0.42
C GLY A 202 -11.04 1.21 -1.32
N GLY A 203 -10.91 1.04 -2.62
CA GLY A 203 -11.90 1.34 -3.65
C GLY A 203 -13.22 0.60 -3.50
N THR A 204 -13.13 -0.72 -3.32
CA THR A 204 -14.23 -1.69 -3.11
C THR A 204 -14.59 -1.88 -1.63
N SER A 205 -14.01 -1.07 -0.74
CA SER A 205 -14.35 -1.02 0.68
C SER A 205 -14.83 0.38 1.09
N MET A 206 -13.90 1.22 1.54
CA MET A 206 -14.16 2.54 2.11
C MET A 206 -14.60 3.60 1.11
N TYR A 207 -14.25 3.46 -0.17
CA TYR A 207 -14.56 4.46 -1.20
C TYR A 207 -15.81 4.17 -2.02
N ILE A 208 -16.60 3.14 -1.67
CA ILE A 208 -17.88 2.86 -2.34
C ILE A 208 -18.79 4.11 -2.33
N PRO A 209 -19.10 4.73 -1.17
CA PRO A 209 -20.00 5.88 -1.15
C PRO A 209 -19.42 7.09 -1.90
N MET A 210 -18.10 7.32 -1.78
CA MET A 210 -17.43 8.44 -2.45
C MET A 210 -17.45 8.28 -3.97
N THR A 211 -17.20 7.07 -4.46
CA THR A 211 -17.24 6.75 -5.89
C THR A 211 -18.65 6.93 -6.42
N ARG A 212 -19.67 6.34 -5.77
CA ARG A 212 -21.07 6.50 -6.19
C ARG A 212 -21.49 7.97 -6.23
N ARG A 213 -21.18 8.73 -5.17
CA ARG A 213 -21.47 10.18 -5.09
C ARG A 213 -20.80 10.98 -6.20
N ARG A 214 -19.52 10.71 -6.50
CA ARG A 214 -18.77 11.37 -7.58
C ARG A 214 -19.43 11.21 -8.95
N PHE A 215 -20.11 10.08 -9.17
CA PHE A 215 -20.80 9.77 -10.44
C PHE A 215 -22.33 9.95 -10.36
N GLY A 216 -22.82 10.74 -9.40
CA GLY A 216 -24.25 11.08 -9.30
C GLY A 216 -25.16 9.90 -8.98
N ARG A 217 -24.64 8.82 -8.39
CA ARG A 217 -25.41 7.65 -7.94
C ARG A 217 -25.81 7.80 -6.47
N SER A 218 -26.87 7.09 -6.09
CA SER A 218 -27.28 6.99 -4.69
C SER A 218 -26.14 6.39 -3.84
N THR A 219 -26.04 6.80 -2.57
CA THR A 219 -25.06 6.27 -1.61
C THR A 219 -25.77 5.55 -0.49
N PRO A 220 -25.17 4.52 0.13
CA PRO A 220 -25.76 3.92 1.33
C PRO A 220 -25.80 4.91 2.50
N LEU A 221 -26.72 4.70 3.44
CA LEU A 221 -26.80 5.46 4.69
C LEU A 221 -25.50 5.36 5.50
N ALA A 222 -24.95 4.15 5.58
CA ALA A 222 -23.65 3.86 6.15
C ALA A 222 -22.96 2.77 5.32
N CYS A 223 -21.63 2.76 5.29
CA CYS A 223 -20.85 1.73 4.62
C CYS A 223 -19.76 1.24 5.58
N TRP A 224 -19.93 0.03 6.09
CA TRP A 224 -19.01 -0.59 7.04
C TRP A 224 -18.22 -1.68 6.35
N THR A 225 -16.90 -1.66 6.50
CA THR A 225 -16.03 -2.74 6.03
C THR A 225 -15.52 -3.52 7.23
N LEU A 226 -15.81 -4.82 7.26
CA LEU A 226 -15.43 -5.67 8.40
C LEU A 226 -14.00 -6.20 8.31
N SER A 227 -13.51 -6.43 7.09
CA SER A 227 -12.18 -6.98 6.86
C SER A 227 -11.61 -6.52 5.52
N ILE A 228 -10.33 -6.18 5.50
CA ILE A 228 -9.55 -6.05 4.25
C ILE A 228 -8.44 -7.10 4.14
N VAL A 229 -8.58 -8.21 4.88
CA VAL A 229 -7.62 -9.31 4.90
C VAL A 229 -7.80 -10.19 3.66
N ALA A 230 -6.69 -10.48 2.98
CA ALA A 230 -6.63 -11.39 1.83
C ALA A 230 -6.66 -12.89 2.24
N ALA A 231 -7.67 -13.30 3.02
CA ALA A 231 -7.80 -14.67 3.50
C ALA A 231 -9.28 -15.08 3.60
N PRO A 232 -9.60 -16.38 3.42
CA PRO A 232 -10.94 -16.85 3.69
C PRO A 232 -11.19 -16.85 5.20
N TYR A 233 -12.46 -16.77 5.59
CA TYR A 233 -12.87 -16.93 6.98
C TYR A 233 -14.24 -17.56 7.07
N VAL A 234 -14.53 -18.16 8.23
CA VAL A 234 -15.85 -18.73 8.52
C VAL A 234 -16.70 -17.63 9.15
N LEU A 235 -17.90 -17.43 8.60
CA LEU A 235 -18.96 -16.63 9.18
C LEU A 235 -20.04 -17.57 9.72
N SER A 236 -20.31 -17.48 11.01
CA SER A 236 -21.31 -18.28 11.72
C SER A 236 -22.43 -17.35 12.20
N ARG A 237 -23.68 -17.56 11.79
CA ARG A 237 -24.80 -16.73 12.27
C ARG A 237 -25.26 -17.26 13.62
N ASP A 238 -24.91 -16.54 14.68
CA ASP A 238 -25.13 -16.96 16.06
C ASP A 238 -26.57 -16.70 16.52
N ALA A 239 -27.17 -15.61 16.03
CA ALA A 239 -28.50 -15.16 16.39
C ALA A 239 -29.18 -14.45 15.21
N ASP A 240 -30.43 -14.03 15.41
CA ASP A 240 -31.18 -13.29 14.39
C ASP A 240 -30.47 -12.00 13.95
N ASN A 241 -29.86 -11.28 14.89
CA ASN A 241 -29.17 -10.00 14.70
C ASN A 241 -27.64 -10.07 14.85
N ALA A 242 -27.04 -11.27 14.91
CA ALA A 242 -25.62 -11.39 15.22
C ALA A 242 -24.92 -12.57 14.52
N PHE A 243 -23.64 -12.38 14.21
CA PHE A 243 -22.77 -13.42 13.68
C PHE A 243 -21.34 -13.30 14.21
N THR A 244 -20.60 -14.40 14.16
CA THR A 244 -19.18 -14.46 14.47
C THR A 244 -18.37 -14.67 13.20
N ILE A 245 -17.30 -13.89 13.04
CA ILE A 245 -16.25 -14.13 12.04
C ILE A 245 -15.06 -14.79 12.73
N LYS A 246 -14.50 -15.81 12.08
CA LYS A 246 -13.28 -16.49 12.53
C LYS A 246 -12.36 -16.81 11.37
N PHE A 247 -11.14 -16.30 11.42
CA PHE A 247 -10.09 -16.66 10.46
C PHE A 247 -9.55 -18.06 10.74
N THR A 248 -9.37 -18.83 9.67
CA THR A 248 -8.65 -20.10 9.72
C THR A 248 -7.14 -19.84 9.87
N ASP A 249 -6.42 -20.82 10.41
CA ASP A 249 -4.95 -20.82 10.41
C ASP A 249 -4.29 -19.61 11.11
N VAL A 250 -3.32 -18.99 10.46
CA VAL A 250 -2.45 -17.94 11.02
C VAL A 250 -2.93 -16.52 10.70
N PHE A 251 -4.06 -16.37 9.98
CA PHE A 251 -4.56 -15.08 9.56
C PHE A 251 -5.27 -14.34 10.70
N THR A 252 -5.16 -13.00 10.68
CA THR A 252 -5.79 -12.10 11.66
C THR A 252 -6.24 -10.82 10.97
N MET A 253 -7.25 -10.17 11.54
CA MET A 253 -7.66 -8.81 11.17
C MET A 253 -6.57 -7.81 11.54
N LEU A 254 -6.53 -6.71 10.80
CA LEU A 254 -5.60 -5.62 11.05
C LEU A 254 -4.14 -6.06 10.98
N ALA A 255 -3.88 -6.98 10.04
CA ALA A 255 -2.58 -7.61 9.88
C ALA A 255 -1.72 -6.99 8.78
N SER A 256 -2.36 -6.34 7.81
CA SER A 256 -1.72 -5.71 6.66
C SER A 256 -1.29 -4.27 6.97
N ALA A 257 -0.29 -3.75 6.25
CA ALA A 257 0.16 -2.37 6.49
C ALA A 257 -0.91 -1.30 6.19
N PRO A 258 -1.82 -1.45 5.19
CA PRO A 258 -2.96 -0.56 5.04
C PRO A 258 -3.88 -0.53 6.28
N GLU A 259 -4.03 -1.66 6.97
CA GLU A 259 -4.82 -1.71 8.21
C GLU A 259 -4.10 -1.10 9.41
N GLU A 260 -2.77 -1.15 9.46
CA GLU A 260 -1.97 -0.48 10.50
C GLU A 260 -2.13 1.06 10.46
N LEU A 261 -2.61 1.63 9.34
CA LEU A 261 -3.01 3.04 9.28
C LEU A 261 -4.28 3.34 10.08
N LEU A 262 -5.15 2.35 10.24
CA LEU A 262 -6.41 2.48 10.96
C LEU A 262 -6.21 2.24 12.46
N ARG A 263 -5.17 1.48 12.84
CA ARG A 263 -4.82 1.25 14.23
C ARG A 263 -3.33 0.96 14.43
N SER A 264 -2.72 1.67 15.38
CA SER A 264 -1.32 1.45 15.76
C SER A 264 -1.11 0.08 16.42
N PRO A 265 -0.06 -0.67 16.06
CA PRO A 265 0.36 -1.86 16.81
C PRO A 265 0.72 -1.59 18.28
N ALA A 266 1.00 -0.32 18.63
CA ALA A 266 1.25 0.09 20.01
C ALA A 266 -0.02 0.13 20.87
N GLU A 267 -1.20 0.04 20.25
CA GLU A 267 -2.50 -0.02 20.92
C GLU A 267 -3.15 -1.40 20.69
N PRO A 268 -2.60 -2.45 21.33
CA PRO A 268 -3.06 -3.81 21.09
C PRO A 268 -4.52 -3.99 21.51
N PHE A 269 -5.19 -4.94 20.87
CA PHE A 269 -6.53 -5.35 21.29
C PHE A 269 -6.47 -6.22 22.54
N ARG A 270 -7.60 -6.25 23.25
CA ARG A 270 -7.91 -7.19 24.31
C ARG A 270 -9.17 -7.96 23.93
N VAL A 271 -9.27 -9.19 24.43
CA VAL A 271 -10.52 -9.94 24.34
C VAL A 271 -11.58 -9.19 25.15
N GLY A 272 -12.76 -9.01 24.57
CA GLY A 272 -13.82 -8.21 25.13
C GLY A 272 -13.79 -6.73 24.74
N ASP A 273 -12.77 -6.25 24.03
CA ASP A 273 -12.80 -4.90 23.45
C ASP A 273 -14.00 -4.76 22.51
N VAL A 274 -14.71 -3.63 22.63
CA VAL A 274 -15.91 -3.33 21.87
C VAL A 274 -15.68 -2.08 21.03
N VAL A 275 -16.07 -2.15 19.76
CA VAL A 275 -16.18 -1.01 18.86
C VAL A 275 -17.65 -0.86 18.48
N ASP A 276 -18.24 0.28 18.80
CA ASP A 276 -19.63 0.63 18.46
C ASP A 276 -19.62 1.74 17.41
N VAL A 277 -20.24 1.48 16.25
CA VAL A 277 -20.28 2.42 15.12
C VAL A 277 -21.69 2.93 14.82
N GLY A 278 -22.60 2.80 15.79
CA GLY A 278 -23.99 3.23 15.64
C GLY A 278 -24.80 2.26 14.80
N GLY A 279 -25.41 1.28 15.48
CA GLY A 279 -26.24 0.24 14.86
C GLY A 279 -25.50 -1.03 14.45
N MET A 280 -24.18 -1.05 14.66
CA MET A 280 -23.35 -2.26 14.65
C MET A 280 -22.33 -2.18 15.78
N ARG A 281 -22.25 -3.25 16.56
CA ARG A 281 -21.29 -3.45 17.63
C ARG A 281 -20.39 -4.63 17.31
N VAL A 282 -19.09 -4.42 17.38
CA VAL A 282 -18.07 -5.44 17.12
C VAL A 282 -17.31 -5.71 18.41
N THR A 283 -17.32 -6.96 18.86
CA THR A 283 -16.61 -7.42 20.06
C THR A 283 -15.48 -8.37 19.70
N VAL A 284 -14.28 -8.11 20.20
CA VAL A 284 -13.12 -9.01 19.99
C VAL A 284 -13.29 -10.27 20.84
N ARG A 285 -13.36 -11.44 20.21
CA ARG A 285 -13.54 -12.74 20.90
C ARG A 285 -12.24 -13.51 21.09
N GLN A 286 -11.34 -13.43 20.11
CA GLN A 286 -10.07 -14.14 20.17
C GLN A 286 -8.97 -13.32 19.52
N LEU A 287 -7.76 -13.39 20.11
CA LEU A 287 -6.55 -12.80 19.56
C LEU A 287 -5.59 -13.88 19.05
N TYR A 288 -4.78 -13.53 18.08
CA TYR A 288 -3.55 -14.24 17.71
C TYR A 288 -2.45 -13.23 17.48
N LYS A 289 -1.32 -13.38 18.19
CA LYS A 289 -0.21 -12.40 18.21
C LYS A 289 -0.68 -10.94 18.45
N GLY A 290 -1.64 -10.76 19.36
CA GLY A 290 -2.18 -9.44 19.72
C GLY A 290 -3.18 -8.83 18.73
N ARG A 291 -3.53 -9.54 17.65
CA ARG A 291 -4.48 -9.09 16.62
C ARG A 291 -5.78 -9.90 16.64
N PRO A 292 -6.95 -9.32 16.28
CA PRO A 292 -8.20 -10.05 16.29
C PRO A 292 -8.19 -11.20 15.29
N ARG A 293 -8.39 -12.42 15.80
CA ARG A 293 -8.59 -13.64 14.99
C ARG A 293 -10.06 -14.00 14.87
N SER A 294 -10.84 -13.65 15.88
CA SER A 294 -12.29 -13.81 15.88
C SER A 294 -12.96 -12.59 16.49
N ILE A 295 -14.03 -12.15 15.84
CA ILE A 295 -14.89 -11.06 16.29
C ILE A 295 -16.34 -11.54 16.28
N HIS A 296 -17.13 -11.02 17.20
CA HIS A 296 -18.58 -11.16 17.21
C HIS A 296 -19.18 -9.83 16.80
N VAL A 297 -20.09 -9.84 15.85
CA VAL A 297 -20.74 -8.68 15.27
C VAL A 297 -22.23 -8.76 15.59
N GLU A 298 -22.75 -7.72 16.24
CA GLU A 298 -24.14 -7.59 16.63
C GLU A 298 -24.73 -6.33 15.99
N PHE A 299 -25.94 -6.44 15.45
CA PHE A 299 -26.69 -5.34 14.84
C PHE A 299 -27.89 -4.97 15.71
N ASP A 300 -28.36 -3.74 15.57
CA ASP A 300 -29.55 -3.22 16.24
C ASP A 300 -30.89 -3.71 15.64
N THR A 301 -30.82 -4.43 14.51
CA THR A 301 -31.96 -5.07 13.84
C THR A 301 -31.58 -6.47 13.36
N SER A 302 -32.58 -7.25 12.93
CA SER A 302 -32.37 -8.57 12.32
C SER A 302 -31.41 -8.49 11.13
N LEU A 303 -30.57 -9.51 10.95
CA LEU A 303 -29.70 -9.63 9.78
C LEU A 303 -30.48 -9.82 8.46
N ASP A 304 -31.76 -10.20 8.55
CA ASP A 304 -32.66 -10.32 7.40
C ASP A 304 -33.46 -9.02 7.13
N ASP A 305 -33.24 -7.97 7.93
CA ASP A 305 -33.91 -6.69 7.77
C ASP A 305 -33.52 -6.02 6.43
N PRO A 306 -34.50 -5.53 5.64
CA PRO A 306 -34.24 -4.91 4.33
C PRO A 306 -33.40 -3.62 4.38
N SER A 307 -33.15 -3.05 5.56
CA SER A 307 -32.24 -1.93 5.80
C SER A 307 -30.76 -2.33 5.83
N LEU A 308 -30.43 -3.62 5.91
CA LEU A 308 -29.05 -4.11 5.82
C LEU A 308 -28.78 -4.69 4.43
N LEU A 309 -27.59 -4.39 3.89
CA LEU A 309 -27.11 -4.92 2.62
C LEU A 309 -25.70 -5.49 2.80
N PHE A 310 -25.59 -6.81 2.80
CA PHE A 310 -24.31 -7.50 2.88
C PHE A 310 -23.73 -7.72 1.48
N VAL A 311 -22.46 -7.39 1.29
CA VAL A 311 -21.78 -7.51 0.00
C VAL A 311 -20.37 -8.05 0.13
N VAL A 312 -19.90 -8.68 -0.95
CA VAL A 312 -18.50 -9.12 -1.13
C VAL A 312 -18.03 -8.71 -2.54
N PRO A 313 -16.88 -8.04 -2.68
CA PRO A 313 -16.19 -7.86 -3.95
C PRO A 313 -15.61 -9.19 -4.44
N VAL A 314 -16.02 -9.59 -5.63
CA VAL A 314 -15.51 -10.73 -6.40
C VAL A 314 -14.98 -10.24 -7.75
N ARG A 315 -14.42 -11.14 -8.57
CA ARG A 315 -13.82 -10.76 -9.87
C ARG A 315 -14.84 -10.09 -10.80
N GLU A 316 -16.09 -10.54 -10.73
CA GLU A 316 -17.22 -10.08 -11.52
C GLU A 316 -17.87 -8.80 -10.95
N GLY A 317 -17.27 -8.18 -9.93
CA GLY A 317 -17.74 -6.95 -9.29
C GLY A 317 -18.22 -7.14 -7.85
N ILE A 318 -18.98 -6.17 -7.34
CA ILE A 318 -19.52 -6.24 -5.97
C ILE A 318 -20.88 -6.94 -6.00
N LYS A 319 -20.98 -8.08 -5.31
CA LYS A 319 -22.17 -8.93 -5.30
C LYS A 319 -22.83 -8.95 -3.91
N PRO A 320 -24.17 -9.01 -3.84
CA PRO A 320 -24.87 -9.31 -2.60
C PRO A 320 -24.40 -10.65 -2.03
N PHE A 321 -24.30 -10.73 -0.71
CA PHE A 321 -23.93 -11.93 0.01
C PHE A 321 -25.12 -12.40 0.85
N ALA A 322 -25.60 -13.62 0.59
CA ALA A 322 -26.66 -14.22 1.40
C ALA A 322 -26.06 -14.77 2.70
N LEU A 323 -26.49 -14.22 3.84
CA LEU A 323 -26.09 -14.74 5.14
C LEU A 323 -26.69 -16.14 5.37
N PRO A 324 -25.98 -17.03 6.10
CA PRO A 324 -26.50 -18.35 6.44
C PRO A 324 -27.68 -18.22 7.43
N ARG A 325 -28.42 -19.31 7.66
CA ARG A 325 -29.47 -19.32 8.69
C ARG A 325 -28.85 -19.29 10.08
N VAL A 326 -29.66 -18.94 11.10
CA VAL A 326 -29.22 -18.98 12.50
C VAL A 326 -28.78 -20.41 12.85
N GLY A 327 -27.58 -20.54 13.43
CA GLY A 327 -26.92 -21.81 13.74
C GLY A 327 -26.11 -22.42 12.59
N GLU A 328 -26.21 -21.88 11.38
CA GLU A 328 -25.41 -22.30 10.23
C GLU A 328 -24.14 -21.46 10.08
N SER A 329 -23.19 -21.98 9.30
CA SER A 329 -21.94 -21.29 8.97
C SER A 329 -21.64 -21.39 7.48
N VAL A 330 -21.00 -20.35 6.95
CA VAL A 330 -20.55 -20.29 5.56
C VAL A 330 -19.12 -19.78 5.51
N THR A 331 -18.33 -20.30 4.57
CA THR A 331 -17.01 -19.75 4.30
C THR A 331 -17.17 -18.54 3.39
N VAL A 332 -16.73 -17.37 3.86
CA VAL A 332 -16.56 -16.20 3.01
C VAL A 332 -15.27 -16.40 2.21
N PRO A 333 -15.33 -16.37 0.87
CA PRO A 333 -14.15 -16.61 0.03
C PRO A 333 -13.14 -15.48 0.17
N VAL A 334 -11.91 -15.71 -0.27
CA VAL A 334 -10.92 -14.64 -0.43
C VAL A 334 -11.52 -13.59 -1.37
N PRO A 335 -11.63 -12.31 -0.94
CA PRO A 335 -12.13 -11.27 -1.82
C PRO A 335 -11.23 -11.13 -3.04
N ALA A 336 -11.78 -10.66 -4.16
CA ALA A 336 -11.01 -10.45 -5.38
C ALA A 336 -11.11 -9.00 -5.84
N ILE A 337 -10.02 -8.51 -6.44
CA ILE A 337 -10.06 -7.24 -7.16
C ILE A 337 -10.85 -7.50 -8.46
N PRO A 338 -11.87 -6.69 -8.77
CA PRO A 338 -12.59 -6.80 -10.02
C PRO A 338 -11.65 -6.71 -11.23
N THR A 339 -11.82 -7.62 -12.17
CA THR A 339 -11.10 -7.65 -13.45
C THR A 339 -12.14 -7.60 -14.55
N GLY A 340 -12.08 -6.60 -15.42
CA GLY A 340 -13.07 -6.44 -16.50
C GLY A 340 -12.98 -7.50 -17.58
#